data_AF-A0AAN7QLN3-F1
#
_entry.id   AF-A0AAN7QLN3-F1
#
_cell.length_a   1.000
_cell.length_b   1.000
_cell.length_c   1.000
_cell.angle_alpha   90.00
_cell.angle_beta   90.00
_cell.angle_gamma   90.00
#
_symmetry.space_group_name_H-M   'P 1'
#
loop_
_entity.id
_entity.type
_entity.pdbx_description
1 polymer ?
#
loop_
_entity_poly.entity_id
_entity_poly.type
_entity_poly.pdbx_seq_one_letter_code
_entity_poly.pdbx_strand_id
1 'polypeptide(L)'
;MSNTSTHTYISLYMQEILHNWNDECCIRLLKNCYEALPAKGKVIAFNILMPEVPDSSMASKYITQMDIRMMMMFHGHERTAKHYEALSVASGFSKFLISDKIAHSIWSVMEFCK
;
A
#
# COMPACT_ATOMS: atom_id res chain seq x y z
N MET A 1 9.49 -21.41 35.34
CA MET A 1 9.40 -21.55 33.87
C MET A 1 8.97 -20.20 33.31
N SER A 2 9.92 -19.35 32.92
CA SER A 2 9.63 -18.04 32.32
C SER A 2 9.24 -18.26 30.86
N ASN A 3 7.95 -18.07 30.56
CA ASN A 3 7.41 -18.11 29.22
C ASN A 3 7.85 -16.83 28.49
N THR A 4 9.04 -16.85 27.90
CA THR A 4 9.50 -15.78 27.01
C THR A 4 8.75 -15.92 25.70
N SER A 5 7.59 -15.27 25.61
CA SER A 5 6.89 -15.05 24.34
C SER A 5 7.85 -14.27 23.45
N THR A 6 8.54 -14.96 22.54
CA THR A 6 9.31 -14.36 21.46
C THR A 6 8.33 -13.52 20.64
N HIS A 7 8.41 -12.20 20.80
CA HIS A 7 7.66 -11.28 19.95
C HIS A 7 8.21 -11.40 18.53
N THR A 8 7.59 -12.26 17.73
CA THR A 8 7.92 -12.44 16.34
C THR A 8 7.45 -11.22 15.55
N TYR A 9 8.40 -10.41 15.09
CA TYR A 9 8.16 -9.30 14.16
C TYR A 9 8.36 -9.82 12.74
N ILE A 10 7.27 -10.06 12.02
CA ILE A 10 7.30 -10.42 10.59
C ILE A 10 6.77 -9.26 9.79
N SER A 11 7.45 -8.94 8.69
CA SER A 11 6.97 -8.00 7.70
C SER A 11 6.81 -8.71 6.35
N LEU A 12 5.71 -8.46 5.66
CA LEU A 12 5.50 -8.88 4.27
C LEU A 12 5.75 -7.69 3.37
N TYR A 13 6.67 -7.82 2.41
CA TYR A 13 7.02 -6.74 1.49
C TYR A 13 6.29 -6.91 0.15
N MET A 14 5.70 -5.83 -0.36
CA MET A 14 5.04 -5.76 -1.66
C MET A 14 5.57 -4.56 -2.42
N GLN A 15 6.04 -4.76 -3.65
CA GLN A 15 6.55 -3.69 -4.50
C GLN A 15 5.80 -3.67 -5.82
N GLU A 16 5.14 -2.54 -6.12
CA GLU A 16 4.36 -2.34 -7.34
C GLU A 16 3.33 -3.46 -7.57
N ILE A 17 2.67 -3.88 -6.48
CA ILE A 17 1.65 -4.95 -6.52
C ILE A 17 0.25 -4.35 -6.42
N LEU A 18 0.02 -3.43 -5.49
CA LEU A 18 -1.33 -3.01 -5.14
C LEU A 18 -2.00 -2.22 -6.27
N HIS A 19 -1.26 -1.50 -7.12
CA HIS A 19 -1.82 -0.79 -8.27
C HIS A 19 -2.31 -1.68 -9.42
N ASN A 20 -1.96 -2.97 -9.45
CA ASN A 20 -2.30 -3.88 -10.55
C ASN A 20 -3.73 -4.40 -10.49
N TRP A 21 -4.44 -4.15 -9.38
CA TRP A 21 -5.72 -4.77 -9.10
C TRP A 21 -6.77 -3.73 -8.69
N ASN A 22 -8.04 -4.07 -8.85
CA ASN A 22 -9.14 -3.30 -8.27
C ASN A 22 -9.20 -3.48 -6.73
N ASP A 23 -10.05 -2.67 -6.08
CA ASP A 23 -10.10 -2.62 -4.62
C ASP A 23 -10.53 -3.94 -3.97
N GLU A 24 -11.49 -4.66 -4.56
CA GLU A 24 -11.92 -5.97 -4.04
C GLU A 24 -10.78 -6.99 -4.02
N CYS A 25 -9.98 -7.03 -5.09
CA CYS A 25 -8.80 -7.88 -5.19
C CYS A 25 -7.70 -7.44 -4.22
N CYS A 26 -7.43 -6.14 -4.09
CA CYS A 26 -6.48 -5.61 -3.11
C CYS A 26 -6.88 -5.95 -1.68
N ILE A 27 -8.16 -5.78 -1.33
CA ILE A 27 -8.69 -6.11 0.01
C ILE A 27 -8.53 -7.61 0.28
N ARG A 28 -8.85 -8.47 -0.68
CA ARG A 28 -8.67 -9.92 -0.53
C ARG A 28 -7.20 -10.29 -0.32
N LEU A 29 -6.29 -9.71 -1.10
CA LEU A 29 -4.85 -9.92 -0.94
C LEU A 29 -4.35 -9.47 0.44
N LEU A 30 -4.71 -8.25 0.83
CA LEU A 30 -4.30 -7.65 2.10
C LEU A 30 -4.89 -8.40 3.31
N LYS A 31 -6.12 -8.93 3.22
CA LYS A 31 -6.71 -9.80 4.24
C LYS A 31 -5.93 -11.10 4.42
N ASN A 32 -5.55 -11.76 3.33
CA ASN A 32 -4.72 -12.97 3.41
C ASN A 32 -3.37 -12.67 4.09
N CYS A 33 -2.77 -11.51 3.79
CA CYS A 33 -1.57 -11.05 4.48
C CYS A 33 -1.82 -10.77 5.96
N TYR A 34 -2.92 -10.09 6.28
CA TYR A 34 -3.32 -9.83 7.67
C TYR A 34 -3.44 -11.14 8.46
N GLU A 35 -4.11 -12.16 7.92
CA GLU A 35 -4.27 -13.47 8.56
C GLU A 35 -2.94 -14.18 8.79
N ALA A 36 -2.00 -14.09 7.85
CA ALA A 36 -0.66 -14.68 7.96
C ALA A 36 0.27 -13.96 8.94
N LEU A 37 0.01 -12.69 9.27
CA LEU A 37 0.87 -11.89 10.14
C LEU A 37 0.65 -12.20 11.63
N PRO A 38 1.71 -12.21 12.46
CA PRO A 38 1.59 -12.23 13.92
C PRO A 38 1.03 -10.90 14.45
N ALA A 39 0.70 -10.83 15.74
CA ALA A 39 0.05 -9.68 16.37
C ALA A 39 0.82 -8.34 16.28
N LYS A 40 2.13 -8.36 16.00
CA LYS A 40 2.96 -7.15 15.78
C LYS A 40 3.54 -7.11 14.37
N GLY A 41 2.92 -7.84 13.44
CA GLY A 41 3.33 -7.92 12.05
C GLY A 41 2.82 -6.74 11.23
N LYS A 42 3.43 -6.52 10.06
CA LYS A 42 2.99 -5.48 9.13
C LYS A 42 3.18 -5.87 7.66
N VAL A 43 2.41 -5.24 6.78
CA VAL A 43 2.72 -5.21 5.35
C VAL A 43 3.47 -3.90 5.07
N ILE A 44 4.55 -3.99 4.30
CA ILE A 44 5.28 -2.84 3.77
C ILE A 44 5.02 -2.80 2.27
N ALA A 45 4.34 -1.76 1.80
CA ALA A 45 4.03 -1.57 0.38
C ALA A 45 4.87 -0.44 -0.20
N PHE A 46 5.55 -0.70 -1.31
CA PHE A 46 6.19 0.30 -2.14
C PHE A 46 5.38 0.47 -3.42
N ASN A 47 4.72 1.61 -3.59
CA ASN A 47 3.89 1.92 -4.75
C ASN A 47 3.93 3.41 -5.05
N ILE A 48 3.53 3.77 -6.28
CA ILE A 48 3.23 5.16 -6.64
C ILE A 48 2.14 5.73 -5.73
N LEU A 49 2.31 6.98 -5.31
CA LEU A 49 1.35 7.72 -4.49
C LEU A 49 0.75 8.87 -5.30
N MET A 50 -0.50 8.72 -5.71
CA MET A 50 -1.20 9.77 -6.45
C MET A 50 -1.51 10.97 -5.55
N PRO A 51 -1.25 12.21 -6.01
CA PRO A 51 -1.68 13.40 -5.28
C PRO A 51 -3.21 13.49 -5.27
N GLU A 52 -3.77 13.95 -4.15
CA GLU A 52 -5.22 14.15 -4.00
C GLU A 52 -5.77 15.15 -5.02
N VAL A 53 -4.98 16.17 -5.35
CA VAL A 53 -5.27 17.14 -6.41
C VAL A 53 -4.04 17.20 -7.31
N PRO A 54 -4.13 16.73 -8.57
CA PRO A 54 -3.05 16.85 -9.52
C PRO A 54 -2.71 18.31 -9.81
N ASP A 55 -1.42 18.60 -9.98
CA ASP A 55 -0.92 19.91 -10.41
C ASP A 55 -0.25 19.82 -11.80
N SER A 56 0.32 20.93 -12.28
CA SER A 56 1.00 20.98 -13.57
C SER A 56 2.45 20.47 -13.55
N SER A 57 2.93 19.94 -12.43
CA SER A 57 4.31 19.47 -12.27
C SER A 57 4.61 18.25 -13.16
N MET A 58 5.90 18.00 -13.41
CA MET A 58 6.32 16.79 -14.13
C MET A 58 5.96 15.50 -13.36
N ALA A 59 6.00 15.55 -12.02
CA ALA A 59 5.63 14.41 -11.18
C ALA A 59 4.14 14.06 -11.35
N SER A 60 3.23 15.04 -11.25
CA SER A 60 1.79 14.82 -11.46
C SER A 60 1.48 14.29 -12.86
N LYS A 61 2.15 14.83 -13.89
CA LYS A 61 2.01 14.34 -15.28
C LYS A 61 2.49 12.89 -15.43
N TYR A 62 3.62 12.54 -14.83
CA TYR A 62 4.15 11.18 -14.84
C TYR A 62 3.20 10.19 -14.15
N ILE A 63 2.72 10.53 -12.95
CA ILE A 63 1.77 9.71 -12.20
C ILE A 63 0.48 9.51 -13.01
N THR A 64 -0.05 10.58 -13.61
CA THR A 64 -1.24 10.49 -14.48
C THR A 64 -1.00 9.55 -15.67
N GLN A 65 0.19 9.61 -16.29
CA GLN A 65 0.55 8.70 -17.38
C GLN A 65 0.64 7.24 -16.90
N MET A 66 1.16 7.00 -15.69
CA MET A 66 1.20 5.66 -15.10
C MET A 66 -0.21 5.14 -14.80
N ASP A 67 -1.11 5.98 -14.28
CA ASP A 67 -2.49 5.62 -14.02
C ASP A 67 -3.24 5.20 -15.30
N ILE A 68 -3.10 5.98 -16.37
CA ILE A 68 -3.63 5.61 -17.69
C ILE A 68 -3.04 4.28 -18.18
N ARG A 69 -1.75 4.03 -17.95
CA ARG A 69 -1.11 2.76 -18.30
C ARG A 69 -1.70 1.59 -17.50
N MET A 70 -1.89 1.76 -16.19
CA MET A 70 -2.47 0.72 -15.32
C MET A 70 -3.90 0.40 -15.72
N MET A 71 -4.69 1.41 -16.08
CA MET A 71 -6.05 1.25 -16.59
C MET A 71 -6.07 0.43 -17.88
N MET A 72 -5.19 0.72 -18.84
CA MET A 72 -5.16 0.04 -20.14
C MET A 72 -4.62 -1.40 -20.07
N MET A 73 -3.64 -1.68 -19.20
CA MET A 73 -2.92 -2.96 -19.21
C MET A 73 -3.42 -3.94 -18.14
N PHE A 74 -3.86 -3.45 -16.98
CA PHE A 74 -4.09 -4.30 -15.80
C PHE A 74 -5.50 -4.15 -15.22
N HIS A 75 -6.35 -3.29 -15.79
CA HIS A 75 -7.61 -2.83 -15.16
C HIS A 75 -7.38 -2.33 -13.72
N GLY A 76 -6.16 -1.88 -13.43
CA GLY A 76 -5.71 -1.31 -12.18
C GLY A 76 -5.69 0.21 -12.26
N HIS A 77 -5.24 0.85 -11.18
CA HIS A 77 -5.10 2.30 -11.10
C HIS A 77 -4.13 2.69 -9.98
N GLU A 78 -3.52 3.86 -10.15
CA GLU A 78 -2.71 4.48 -9.11
C GLU A 78 -3.61 5.08 -8.03
N ARG A 79 -3.14 5.06 -6.78
CA ARG A 79 -3.97 5.36 -5.61
C ARG A 79 -3.42 6.52 -4.81
N THR A 80 -4.32 7.30 -4.24
CA THR A 80 -3.96 8.34 -3.28
C THR A 80 -3.74 7.73 -1.89
N ALA A 81 -3.21 8.54 -0.97
CA ALA A 81 -3.06 8.15 0.43
C ALA A 81 -4.38 7.67 1.05
N LYS A 82 -5.49 8.36 0.75
CA LYS A 82 -6.83 8.00 1.26
C LYS A 82 -7.32 6.67 0.71
N HIS A 83 -7.05 6.37 -0.56
CA HIS A 83 -7.41 5.06 -1.11
C HIS A 83 -6.63 3.94 -0.41
N TYR A 84 -5.32 4.10 -0.18
CA TYR A 84 -4.54 3.11 0.56
C TYR A 84 -4.97 2.96 2.02
N GLU A 85 -5.31 4.06 2.69
CA GLU A 85 -5.87 4.03 4.04
C GLU A 85 -7.21 3.27 4.08
N ALA A 86 -8.10 3.51 3.12
CA ALA A 86 -9.36 2.79 2.99
C ALA A 86 -9.15 1.29 2.78
N LEU A 87 -8.19 0.89 1.93
CA LEU A 87 -7.80 -0.52 1.75
C LEU A 87 -7.29 -1.14 3.05
N SER A 88 -6.50 -0.38 3.82
CA SER A 88 -5.97 -0.80 5.12
C SER A 88 -7.09 -1.14 6.10
N VAL A 89 -8.03 -0.20 6.29
CA VAL A 89 -9.18 -0.35 7.18
C VAL A 89 -10.07 -1.51 6.74
N ALA A 90 -10.40 -1.60 5.44
CA ALA A 90 -11.25 -2.66 4.89
C ALA A 90 -10.63 -4.06 5.01
N SER A 91 -9.30 -4.14 5.15
CA SER A 91 -8.54 -5.38 5.28
C SER A 91 -8.26 -5.78 6.73
N GLY A 92 -8.66 -4.96 7.72
CA GLY A 92 -8.57 -5.28 9.14
C GLY A 92 -7.30 -4.79 9.84
N PHE A 93 -6.42 -4.04 9.15
CA PHE A 93 -5.25 -3.45 9.78
C PHE A 93 -5.66 -2.34 10.76
N SER A 94 -4.97 -2.25 11.89
CA SER A 94 -5.27 -1.29 12.96
C SER A 94 -4.67 0.09 12.71
N LYS A 95 -3.64 0.17 11.85
CA LYS A 95 -2.94 1.42 11.56
C LYS A 95 -2.37 1.43 10.14
N PHE A 96 -2.50 2.58 9.48
CA PHE A 96 -1.87 2.88 8.21
C PHE A 96 -0.88 4.05 8.37
N LEU A 97 0.29 3.95 7.74
CA LEU A 97 1.33 4.97 7.78
C LEU A 97 1.98 5.12 6.40
N ILE A 98 2.36 6.34 6.06
CA ILE A 98 3.32 6.61 4.99
C ILE A 98 4.67 6.88 5.66
N SER A 99 5.55 5.89 5.62
CA SER A 99 6.87 5.96 6.28
C SER A 99 7.87 6.81 5.51
N ASP A 100 7.81 6.80 4.18
CA ASP A 100 8.71 7.58 3.33
C ASP A 100 8.07 7.96 1.99
N LYS A 101 8.55 9.04 1.38
CA LYS A 101 8.17 9.54 0.05
C LYS A 101 9.43 9.80 -0.77
N ILE A 102 9.53 9.15 -1.92
CA ILE A 102 10.74 9.09 -2.74
C ILE A 102 10.49 9.80 -4.07
N ALA A 103 11.56 10.37 -4.65
CA ALA A 103 11.57 11.05 -5.94
C ALA A 103 10.41 12.04 -6.11
N HIS A 104 10.43 13.13 -5.33
CA HIS A 104 9.39 14.17 -5.36
C HIS A 104 7.98 13.65 -5.06
N SER A 105 7.86 12.69 -4.13
CA SER A 105 6.58 12.07 -3.72
C SER A 105 5.89 11.24 -4.80
N ILE A 106 6.61 10.80 -5.84
CA ILE A 106 6.05 9.88 -6.84
C ILE A 106 5.84 8.51 -6.22
N TRP A 107 6.85 7.97 -5.53
CA TRP A 107 6.75 6.68 -4.84
C TRP A 107 6.66 6.89 -3.34
N SER A 108 6.05 5.92 -2.65
CA SER A 108 5.98 5.91 -1.20
C SER A 108 6.21 4.53 -0.62
N VAL A 109 6.82 4.50 0.56
CA VAL A 109 6.86 3.34 1.43
C VAL A 109 5.73 3.49 2.44
N MET A 110 4.78 2.57 2.41
CA MET A 110 3.61 2.55 3.26
C MET A 110 3.61 1.34 4.17
N GLU A 111 3.12 1.50 5.39
CA GLU A 111 2.99 0.41 6.36
C GLU A 111 1.53 0.19 6.75
N PHE A 112 1.11 -1.08 6.68
CA PHE A 112 -0.18 -1.57 7.15
C PHE A 112 0.11 -2.42 8.39
N CYS A 113 -0.13 -1.88 9.58
CA CYS A 113 0.19 -2.54 10.84
C CYS A 113 -1.02 -3.33 11.35
N LYS A 114 -0.78 -4.60 11.70
CA LYS A 114 -1.76 -5.44 12.39
C LYS A 114 -1.93 -4.95 13.82
#